data_AF-A0A7S3BYC0-F1
#
_entry.id   AF-A0A7S3BYC0-F1
#
_cell.length_a   1.000
_cell.length_b   1.000
_cell.length_c   1.000
_cell.angle_alpha   90.00
_cell.angle_beta   90.00
_cell.angle_gamma   90.00
#
_symmetry.space_group_name_H-M   'P 1'
#
loop_
_entity.id
_entity.type
_entity.pdbx_description
1 polymer ?
#
loop_
_entity_poly.entity_id
_entity_poly.type
_entity_poly.pdbx_seq_one_letter_code
_entity_poly.pdbx_strand_id
1 'polypeptide(L)'
;GHVRDLMAAALGSCVDCAPSLCAHRMRLPARRGATPAPAAQAQGQMARRAVLAAASSAGGSSDGDAPTALAEEMVSWSSLHGLLVGLDGTQAEGCAACHAPVSLLPTAFPAAAFRRAKAAARDFNLLVDAVSQDHEYLVEALVDTGTLEGDEFTR
;
A
#
# COMPACT_ATOMS: atom_id res chain seq x y z
N GLY A 1 -3.30 28.62 -5.67
CA GLY A 1 -3.85 29.39 -4.51
C GLY A 1 -4.87 28.62 -3.68
N HIS A 2 -5.84 27.95 -4.32
CA HIS A 2 -6.95 27.27 -3.64
C HIS A 2 -6.51 26.06 -2.77
N VAL A 3 -5.46 25.31 -3.19
CA VAL A 3 -4.95 24.14 -2.46
C VAL A 3 -4.17 24.53 -1.20
N ARG A 4 -3.36 25.61 -1.25
CA ARG A 4 -2.68 26.16 -0.06
C ARG A 4 -3.69 26.65 0.98
N ASP A 5 -4.77 27.30 0.56
CA ASP A 5 -5.85 27.74 1.46
C ASP A 5 -6.65 26.55 2.03
N LEU A 6 -6.89 25.50 1.24
CA LEU A 6 -7.51 24.25 1.71
C LEU A 6 -6.63 23.48 2.70
N MET A 7 -5.32 23.40 2.44
CA MET A 7 -4.36 22.76 3.36
C MET A 7 -4.15 23.58 4.63
N ALA A 8 -4.07 24.92 4.53
CA ALA A 8 -4.02 25.80 5.68
C ALA A 8 -5.32 25.75 6.51
N ALA A 9 -6.48 25.65 5.88
CA ALA A 9 -7.76 25.46 6.58
C ALA A 9 -7.87 24.08 7.25
N ALA A 10 -7.35 23.02 6.62
CA ALA A 10 -7.35 21.66 7.18
C ALA A 10 -6.34 21.51 8.34
N LEU A 11 -5.19 22.19 8.28
CA LEU A 11 -4.14 22.13 9.31
C LEU A 11 -4.34 23.16 10.44
N GLY A 12 -4.95 24.32 10.15
CA GLY A 12 -5.20 25.40 11.11
C GLY A 12 -6.47 25.25 11.96
N SER A 13 -7.40 24.37 11.58
CA SER A 13 -8.67 24.20 12.30
C SER A 13 -8.56 23.44 13.63
N CYS A 14 -7.42 22.81 13.94
CA CYS A 14 -7.32 21.89 15.08
C CYS A 14 -6.48 22.43 16.26
N VAL A 15 -5.77 23.55 16.11
CA VAL A 15 -4.82 24.02 17.14
C VAL A 15 -5.45 24.95 18.19
N ASP A 16 -6.54 25.69 17.87
CA ASP A 16 -7.11 26.69 18.80
C ASP A 16 -8.61 26.54 19.14
N CYS A 17 -9.25 25.42 18.78
CA CYS A 17 -10.69 25.25 19.05
C CYS A 17 -10.96 24.64 20.43
N ALA A 18 -11.53 25.43 21.34
CA ALA A 18 -12.07 24.93 22.60
C ALA A 18 -13.06 23.76 22.36
N PRO A 19 -13.06 22.72 23.21
CA PRO A 19 -13.74 21.44 22.94
C PRO A 19 -15.26 21.54 22.77
N SER A 20 -15.90 22.66 23.15
CA SER A 20 -17.35 22.88 23.01
C SER A 20 -17.80 23.39 21.63
N LEU A 21 -16.90 24.00 20.82
CA LEU A 21 -17.26 24.63 19.54
C LEU A 21 -17.00 23.73 18.31
N CYS A 22 -16.07 22.78 18.38
CA CYS A 22 -15.85 21.79 17.31
C CYS A 22 -17.07 20.89 17.06
N ALA A 23 -17.93 20.69 18.07
CA ALA A 23 -19.11 19.83 17.97
C ALA A 23 -20.23 20.42 17.09
N HIS A 24 -20.21 21.73 16.76
CA HIS A 24 -21.33 22.38 16.07
C HIS A 24 -21.19 22.49 14.56
N ARG A 25 -19.97 22.46 13.99
CA ARG A 25 -19.77 22.64 12.54
C ARG A 25 -19.48 21.36 11.76
N MET A 26 -19.25 20.23 12.44
CA MET A 26 -19.18 18.90 11.84
C MET A 26 -20.47 18.11 12.13
N ARG A 27 -21.63 18.60 11.69
CA ARG A 27 -22.80 17.71 11.50
C ARG A 27 -22.60 16.91 10.20
N LEU A 28 -21.61 16.02 10.20
CA LEU A 28 -21.65 14.85 9.34
C LEU A 28 -22.86 14.01 9.79
N PRO A 29 -23.74 13.55 8.89
CA PRO A 29 -24.83 12.66 9.28
C PRO A 29 -24.20 11.44 9.94
N ALA A 30 -24.62 11.16 11.17
CA ALA A 30 -24.24 9.99 11.93
C ALA A 30 -24.53 8.73 11.11
N ARG A 31 -23.52 8.21 10.41
CA ARG A 31 -23.61 6.88 9.81
C ARG A 31 -23.58 5.89 10.96
N ARG A 32 -24.74 5.27 11.20
CA ARG A 32 -24.93 4.06 11.99
C ARG A 32 -23.74 3.12 11.75
N GLY A 33 -23.21 2.60 12.86
CA GLY A 33 -21.95 1.84 12.92
C GLY A 33 -21.74 0.93 11.72
N ALA A 34 -20.73 1.25 10.91
CA ALA A 34 -20.14 0.30 10.01
C ALA A 34 -19.24 -0.61 10.86
N THR A 35 -19.77 -1.75 11.27
CA THR A 35 -18.95 -2.88 11.71
C THR A 35 -17.89 -3.13 10.61
N PRO A 36 -16.61 -3.35 10.96
CA PRO A 36 -15.60 -3.64 9.95
C PRO A 36 -16.04 -4.87 9.14
N ALA A 37 -16.10 -4.71 7.82
CA ALA A 37 -16.58 -5.74 6.92
C ALA A 37 -15.83 -7.07 7.15
N PRO A 38 -16.54 -8.21 7.23
CA PRO A 38 -15.95 -9.51 7.58
C PRO A 38 -14.90 -10.00 6.56
N ALA A 39 -14.90 -9.46 5.33
CA ALA A 39 -13.96 -9.84 4.29
C ALA A 39 -12.49 -9.48 4.63
N ALA A 40 -12.25 -8.34 5.29
CA ALA A 40 -10.90 -7.91 5.64
C ALA A 40 -10.32 -8.71 6.83
N GLN A 41 -11.17 -9.19 7.74
CA GLN A 41 -10.77 -10.12 8.80
C GLN A 41 -10.58 -11.54 8.27
N ALA A 42 -11.41 -11.96 7.30
CA ALA A 42 -11.29 -13.25 6.64
C ALA A 42 -9.97 -13.40 5.86
N GLN A 43 -9.54 -12.37 5.11
CA GLN A 43 -8.28 -12.40 4.36
C GLN A 43 -7.05 -12.57 5.27
N GLY A 44 -7.02 -11.89 6.41
CA GLY A 44 -5.92 -12.04 7.40
C GLY A 44 -5.92 -13.38 8.14
N GLN A 45 -7.10 -13.97 8.37
CA GLN A 45 -7.23 -15.30 8.97
C GLN A 45 -6.90 -16.43 7.98
N MET A 46 -7.27 -16.27 6.70
CA MET A 46 -6.94 -17.21 5.61
C MET A 46 -5.44 -17.29 5.37
N ALA A 47 -4.74 -16.14 5.29
CA ALA A 47 -3.28 -16.12 5.12
C ALA A 47 -2.54 -16.79 6.28
N ARG A 48 -2.99 -16.55 7.53
CA ARG A 48 -2.42 -17.20 8.72
C ARG A 48 -2.68 -18.70 8.75
N ARG A 49 -3.89 -19.15 8.38
CA ARG A 49 -4.22 -20.58 8.29
C ARG A 49 -3.47 -21.26 7.15
N ALA A 50 -3.27 -20.60 6.01
CA ALA A 50 -2.48 -21.14 4.91
C ALA A 50 -1.01 -21.33 5.29
N VAL A 51 -0.40 -20.35 5.97
CA VAL A 51 0.97 -20.46 6.48
C VAL A 51 1.09 -21.56 7.55
N LEU A 52 0.15 -21.64 8.48
CA LEU A 52 0.14 -22.70 9.50
C LEU A 52 -0.16 -24.09 8.91
N ALA A 53 -0.98 -24.17 7.86
CA ALA A 53 -1.27 -25.41 7.14
C ALA A 53 -0.06 -25.88 6.33
N ALA A 54 0.62 -24.99 5.60
CA ALA A 54 1.86 -25.29 4.88
C ALA A 54 2.97 -25.76 5.84
N ALA A 55 3.09 -25.14 7.02
CA ALA A 55 4.00 -25.59 8.07
C ALA A 55 3.62 -26.97 8.66
N SER A 56 2.34 -27.35 8.62
CA SER A 56 1.85 -28.62 9.17
C SER A 56 1.87 -29.77 8.16
N SER A 57 1.86 -29.49 6.85
CA SER A 57 1.97 -30.51 5.78
C SER A 57 3.42 -30.86 5.43
N ALA A 58 4.41 -30.12 5.94
CA ALA A 58 5.84 -30.43 5.84
C ALA A 58 6.27 -31.60 6.77
N GLY A 59 5.42 -32.64 6.87
CA GLY A 59 5.73 -33.86 7.58
C GLY A 59 6.62 -34.76 6.73
N GLY A 60 7.93 -34.71 6.96
CA GLY A 60 8.85 -35.80 6.62
C GLY A 60 10.04 -35.44 5.73
N SER A 61 11.01 -34.67 6.22
CA SER A 61 12.42 -34.81 5.84
C SER A 61 13.30 -34.07 6.85
N SER A 62 14.55 -34.51 6.95
CA SER A 62 15.66 -33.97 7.74
C SER A 62 15.61 -32.44 7.94
N ASP A 63 15.80 -31.96 9.17
CA ASP A 63 15.66 -30.55 9.58
C ASP A 63 16.53 -29.52 8.80
N GLY A 64 17.41 -29.98 7.89
CA GLY A 64 18.19 -29.16 6.97
C GLY A 64 17.54 -28.90 5.59
N ASP A 65 16.50 -29.65 5.20
CA ASP A 65 15.88 -29.62 3.86
C ASP A 65 14.49 -28.94 3.85
N ALA A 66 13.96 -28.58 5.01
CA ALA A 66 12.66 -27.91 5.14
C ALA A 66 12.53 -26.59 4.34
N PRO A 67 13.53 -25.67 4.32
CA PRO A 67 13.38 -24.41 3.58
C PRO A 67 13.49 -24.58 2.06
N THR A 68 14.19 -25.60 1.57
CA THR A 68 14.33 -25.88 0.14
C THR A 68 13.05 -26.48 -0.43
N ALA A 69 12.43 -27.42 0.27
CA ALA A 69 11.15 -28.00 -0.13
C ALA A 69 10.03 -26.95 -0.27
N LEU A 70 9.94 -26.00 0.68
CA LEU A 70 8.96 -24.91 0.62
C LEU A 70 9.26 -23.93 -0.54
N ALA A 71 10.54 -23.73 -0.86
CA ALA A 71 10.93 -22.90 -2.00
C ALA A 71 10.52 -23.53 -3.33
N GLU A 72 10.67 -24.84 -3.49
CA GLU A 72 10.20 -25.57 -4.68
C GLU A 72 8.68 -25.50 -4.83
N GLU A 73 7.93 -25.66 -3.73
CA GLU A 73 6.48 -25.48 -3.72
C GLU A 73 6.09 -24.06 -4.14
N MET A 74 6.78 -23.03 -3.63
CA MET A 74 6.53 -21.64 -3.99
C MET A 74 6.73 -21.39 -5.50
N VAL A 75 7.76 -21.99 -6.11
CA VAL A 75 7.99 -21.88 -7.56
C VAL A 75 6.85 -22.52 -8.35
N SER A 76 6.39 -23.70 -7.94
CA SER A 76 5.25 -24.38 -8.55
C SER A 76 3.97 -23.56 -8.41
N TRP A 77 3.69 -23.07 -7.19
CA TRP A 77 2.53 -22.23 -6.89
C TRP A 77 2.53 -20.95 -7.73
N SER A 78 3.69 -20.29 -7.85
CA SER A 78 3.84 -19.06 -8.64
C SER A 78 3.55 -19.29 -10.12
N SER A 79 4.00 -20.42 -10.66
CA SER A 79 3.75 -20.81 -12.05
C SER A 79 2.27 -21.07 -12.32
N LEU A 80 1.57 -21.71 -11.37
CA LEU A 80 0.14 -22.01 -11.49
C LEU A 80 -0.76 -20.78 -11.29
N HIS A 81 -0.32 -19.80 -10.51
CA HIS A 81 -1.12 -18.60 -10.15
C HIS A 81 -0.71 -17.34 -10.92
N GLY A 82 0.23 -17.46 -11.87
CA GLY A 82 0.65 -16.35 -12.74
C GLY A 82 1.51 -15.30 -12.05
N LEU A 83 2.17 -15.64 -10.94
CA LEU A 83 3.14 -14.78 -10.27
C LEU A 83 4.49 -14.87 -11.00
N LEU A 84 4.53 -14.35 -12.22
CA LEU A 84 5.66 -14.49 -13.14
C LEU A 84 6.16 -13.13 -13.62
N VAL A 85 7.47 -13.04 -13.85
CA VAL A 85 8.15 -11.88 -14.45
C VAL A 85 8.97 -12.34 -15.64
N GLY A 86 9.14 -11.47 -16.64
CA GLY A 86 10.00 -11.75 -17.78
C GLY A 86 11.46 -11.80 -17.36
N LEU A 87 12.23 -12.75 -17.90
CA LEU A 87 13.68 -12.76 -17.74
C LEU A 87 14.32 -11.77 -18.72
N ASP A 88 15.30 -11.00 -18.23
CA ASP A 88 16.03 -10.03 -19.03
C ASP A 88 16.82 -10.74 -20.12
N GLY A 89 16.56 -10.39 -21.39
CA GLY A 89 17.31 -10.96 -22.51
C GLY A 89 16.78 -10.53 -23.87
N THR A 90 15.46 -10.44 -24.06
CA THR A 90 14.88 -9.90 -25.29
C THR A 90 13.53 -9.27 -24.96
N GLN A 91 13.42 -7.95 -25.15
CA GLN A 91 12.14 -7.25 -25.16
C GLN A 91 11.25 -7.67 -26.36
N ALA A 92 11.72 -8.62 -27.16
CA ALA A 92 11.04 -9.24 -28.26
C ALA A 92 11.04 -10.77 -28.06
N GLU A 93 9.84 -11.33 -27.97
CA GLU A 93 9.54 -12.69 -28.43
C GLU A 93 10.33 -13.82 -27.74
N GLY A 94 10.04 -14.08 -26.47
CA GLY A 94 10.58 -15.26 -25.80
C GLY A 94 9.81 -15.59 -24.54
N CYS A 95 9.14 -16.74 -24.55
CA CYS A 95 8.29 -17.29 -23.48
C CYS A 95 9.06 -17.65 -22.17
N ALA A 96 10.20 -17.00 -21.90
CA ALA A 96 11.02 -17.22 -20.74
C ALA A 96 10.53 -16.32 -19.58
N ALA A 97 9.77 -16.93 -18.67
CA ALA A 97 9.28 -16.29 -17.47
C ALA A 97 9.81 -17.05 -16.24
N CYS A 98 10.16 -16.31 -15.20
CA CYS A 98 10.48 -16.86 -13.88
C CYS A 98 9.48 -16.36 -12.84
N HIS A 99 9.47 -16.96 -11.65
CA HIS A 99 8.62 -16.46 -10.57
C HIS A 99 9.02 -15.03 -10.20
N ALA A 100 8.05 -14.19 -9.80
CA ALA A 100 8.37 -12.87 -9.26
C ALA A 100 9.23 -13.01 -7.98
N PRO A 101 10.19 -12.10 -7.72
CA PRO A 101 10.96 -12.11 -6.49
C PRO A 101 10.02 -11.90 -5.27
N VAL A 102 9.89 -12.92 -4.43
CA VAL A 102 9.05 -12.88 -3.22
C VAL A 102 9.79 -13.43 -2.01
N SER A 103 9.43 -12.95 -0.82
CA SER A 103 9.86 -13.54 0.44
C SER A 103 9.09 -14.85 0.68
N LEU A 104 9.81 -15.90 1.08
CA LEU A 104 9.22 -17.23 1.30
C LEU A 104 8.12 -17.24 2.38
N LEU A 105 8.27 -16.40 3.41
CA LEU A 105 7.33 -16.24 4.49
C LEU A 105 6.96 -14.76 4.66
N PRO A 106 5.75 -14.46 5.15
CA PRO A 106 5.32 -13.09 5.36
C PRO A 106 6.15 -12.42 6.46
N THR A 107 6.68 -11.24 6.15
CA THR A 107 7.39 -10.40 7.13
C THR A 107 6.42 -9.88 8.19
N ALA A 108 6.80 -9.99 9.46
CA ALA A 108 6.00 -9.47 10.56
C ALA A 108 5.89 -7.95 10.48
N PHE A 109 4.65 -7.41 10.52
CA PHE A 109 4.40 -5.98 10.39
C PHE A 109 3.42 -5.46 11.47
N PRO A 110 3.66 -4.28 12.09
CA PRO A 110 2.79 -3.75 13.14
C PRO A 110 1.36 -3.46 12.66
N ALA A 111 0.37 -4.10 13.29
CA ALA A 111 -1.04 -3.97 12.90
C ALA A 111 -1.61 -2.55 13.03
N ALA A 112 -1.09 -1.74 13.97
CA ALA A 112 -1.50 -0.35 14.13
C ALA A 112 -1.03 0.51 12.95
N ALA A 113 0.22 0.33 12.50
CA ALA A 113 0.76 1.05 11.36
C ALA A 113 0.00 0.70 10.07
N PHE A 114 -0.27 -0.60 9.85
CA PHE A 114 -1.01 -1.06 8.67
C PHE A 114 -2.41 -0.43 8.57
N ARG A 115 -3.14 -0.39 9.70
CA ARG A 115 -4.49 0.22 9.73
C ARG A 115 -4.47 1.72 9.47
N ARG A 116 -3.47 2.45 9.99
CA ARG A 116 -3.30 3.89 9.73
C ARG A 116 -3.02 4.15 8.26
N ALA A 117 -2.08 3.43 7.66
CA ALA A 117 -1.77 3.56 6.24
C ALA A 117 -2.98 3.24 5.36
N LYS A 118 -3.73 2.17 5.70
CA LYS A 118 -4.97 1.80 4.99
C LYS A 118 -6.05 2.89 5.08
N ALA A 119 -6.20 3.57 6.22
CA ALA A 119 -7.15 4.66 6.38
C ALA A 119 -6.74 5.89 5.55
N ALA A 120 -5.44 6.23 5.56
CA ALA A 120 -4.92 7.39 4.83
C ALA A 120 -4.95 7.23 3.29
N ALA A 121 -5.01 5.99 2.77
CA ALA A 121 -4.96 5.74 1.32
C ALA A 121 -6.02 6.53 0.52
N ARG A 122 -7.24 6.67 1.05
CA ARG A 122 -8.30 7.43 0.36
C ARG A 122 -7.98 8.92 0.32
N ASP A 123 -7.53 9.47 1.43
CA ASP A 123 -7.24 10.91 1.56
C ASP A 123 -6.06 11.29 0.66
N PHE A 124 -5.04 10.43 0.56
CA PHE A 124 -3.94 10.60 -0.38
C PHE A 124 -4.40 10.57 -1.85
N ASN A 125 -5.32 9.68 -2.23
CA ASN A 125 -5.82 9.65 -3.60
C ASN A 125 -6.54 10.95 -3.98
N LEU A 126 -7.34 11.52 -3.07
CA LEU A 126 -8.02 12.80 -3.28
C LEU A 126 -7.04 13.98 -3.31
N LEU A 127 -6.01 13.93 -2.46
CA LEU A 127 -4.95 14.93 -2.43
C LEU A 127 -4.20 14.95 -3.77
N VAL A 128 -3.78 13.78 -4.27
CA VAL A 128 -3.07 13.67 -5.54
C VAL A 128 -3.94 14.18 -6.68
N ASP A 129 -5.22 13.82 -6.73
CA ASP A 129 -6.15 14.32 -7.75
C ASP A 129 -6.29 15.85 -7.72
N ALA A 130 -6.47 16.43 -6.52
CA ALA A 130 -6.59 17.88 -6.37
C ALA A 130 -5.29 18.63 -6.74
N VAL A 131 -4.13 18.08 -6.35
CA VAL A 131 -2.81 18.68 -6.66
C VAL A 131 -2.50 18.58 -8.15
N SER A 132 -2.85 17.47 -8.80
CA SER A 132 -2.66 17.30 -10.25
C SER A 132 -3.48 18.29 -11.08
N GLN A 133 -4.58 18.84 -10.54
CA GLN A 133 -5.40 19.84 -11.22
C GLN A 133 -4.88 21.28 -11.05
N ASP A 134 -4.07 21.56 -10.02
CA ASP A 134 -3.51 22.90 -9.75
C ASP A 134 -2.13 23.05 -10.42
N HIS A 135 -2.13 23.44 -11.69
CA HIS A 135 -0.91 23.63 -12.48
C HIS A 135 0.01 24.73 -11.91
N GLU A 136 -0.55 25.83 -11.42
CA GLU A 136 0.23 26.94 -10.85
C GLU A 136 1.00 26.47 -9.62
N TYR A 137 0.34 25.70 -8.74
CA TYR A 137 0.98 25.12 -7.58
C TYR A 137 2.12 24.16 -7.94
N LEU A 138 1.95 23.32 -8.96
CA LEU A 138 3.00 22.40 -9.41
C LEU A 138 4.23 23.14 -9.94
N VAL A 139 4.02 24.17 -10.76
CA VAL A 139 5.13 24.97 -11.31
C VAL A 139 5.85 25.74 -10.20
N GLU A 140 5.11 26.41 -9.31
CA GLU A 140 5.68 27.11 -8.16
C GLU A 140 6.52 26.16 -7.29
N ALA A 141 5.96 25.00 -6.93
CA ALA A 141 6.65 24.02 -6.09
C ALA A 141 7.93 23.47 -6.74
N LEU A 142 7.95 23.25 -8.06
CA LEU A 142 9.11 22.71 -8.79
C LEU A 142 10.18 23.78 -9.09
N VAL A 143 9.79 25.05 -9.23
CA VAL A 143 10.71 26.19 -9.30
C VAL A 143 11.36 26.41 -7.93
N ASP A 144 10.57 26.43 -6.86
CA ASP A 144 11.06 26.68 -5.49
C ASP A 144 12.05 25.60 -5.02
N THR A 145 11.87 24.34 -5.45
CA THR A 145 12.81 23.25 -5.15
C THR A 145 14.04 23.24 -6.07
N GLY A 146 14.14 24.14 -7.05
CA GLY A 146 15.24 24.20 -8.02
C GLY A 146 15.30 22.98 -8.96
N THR A 147 14.25 22.16 -9.01
CA THR A 147 14.26 20.88 -9.73
C THR A 147 14.14 21.10 -11.24
N LEU A 148 13.41 22.13 -11.68
CA LEU A 148 13.28 22.47 -13.11
C LEU A 148 14.60 22.90 -13.76
N GLU A 149 15.54 23.43 -12.98
CA GLU A 149 16.84 23.87 -13.48
C GLU A 149 17.91 22.77 -13.37
N GLY A 150 17.78 21.86 -12.39
CA GLY A 150 18.79 20.86 -12.04
C GLY A 150 18.59 19.45 -12.60
N ASP A 151 17.38 19.08 -13.02
CA ASP A 151 17.06 17.73 -13.49
C ASP A 151 16.49 17.74 -14.92
N GLU A 152 17.20 17.12 -15.86
CA GLU A 152 16.80 17.00 -17.27
C GLU A 152 15.53 16.15 -17.44
N PHE A 153 15.32 15.14 -16.59
CA PHE A 153 14.14 14.27 -16.70
C PHE A 153 12.84 14.98 -16.33
N THR A 154 12.90 15.91 -15.37
CA THR A 154 11.73 16.59 -14.79
C THR A 154 11.40 17.92 -15.47
N ARG A 155 12.27 18.43 -16.35
CA ARG A 155 12.08 19.70 -17.09
C ARG A 155 10.98 19.61 -18.14
#